data_AF-A0A946VW67-F1
#
_entry.id   AF-A0A946VW67-F1
#
_cell.length_a   1.000
_cell.length_b   1.000
_cell.length_c   1.000
_cell.angle_alpha   90.00
_cell.angle_beta   90.00
_cell.angle_gamma   90.00
#
_symmetry.space_group_name_H-M   'P 1'
#
loop_
_entity.id
_entity.type
_entity.pdbx_description
1 polymer ?
#
loop_
_entity_poly.entity_id
_entity_poly.type
_entity_poly.pdbx_seq_one_letter_code
_entity_poly.pdbx_strand_id
1 'polypeptide(L)' 'MQALIETRVYCPYCGERISILVDQSAGAHETIEDCQVCCRPITLHLAYADDGEVEVTARHENE' A
#
# COMPACT_ATOMS: atom_id res chain seq x y z
N MET A 1 -10.32 -16.39 7.77
CA MET A 1 -11.03 -15.11 7.50
C MET A 1 -9.99 -14.17 6.95
N GLN A 2 -10.01 -13.89 5.65
CA GLN A 2 -9.10 -12.89 5.06
C GLN A 2 -9.62 -11.50 5.48
N ALA A 3 -8.77 -10.72 6.13
CA ALA A 3 -9.05 -9.36 6.55
C ALA A 3 -8.41 -8.40 5.53
N LEU A 4 -9.01 -8.35 4.34
CA LEU A 4 -8.65 -7.37 3.32
C LEU A 4 -9.30 -6.05 3.68
N ILE A 5 -8.48 -5.02 3.86
CA ILE A 5 -8.96 -3.64 4.04
C ILE A 5 -8.71 -2.84 2.77
N GLU A 6 -9.63 -1.95 2.43
CA GLU A 6 -9.38 -0.93 1.42
C GLU A 6 -8.74 0.28 2.10
N THR A 7 -7.55 0.67 1.65
CA THR A 7 -6.92 1.94 2.04
C THR A 7 -6.65 2.79 0.82
N ARG A 8 -6.47 4.10 1.04
CA ARG A 8 -6.22 5.06 -0.03
C ARG A 8 -4.88 5.70 0.16
N VAL A 9 -4.01 5.51 -0.82
CA VAL A 9 -2.66 6.08 -0.84
C VAL A 9 -2.53 7.05 -2.00
N TYR A 10 -1.56 7.97 -1.89
CA TYR A 10 -1.20 8.83 -2.99
C TYR A 10 -0.11 8.17 -3.81
N CYS A 11 -0.30 8.11 -5.12
CA CYS A 11 0.71 7.60 -6.04
C CYS A 11 1.91 8.55 -6.00
N PRO A 12 3.12 8.06 -5.66
CA PRO A 12 4.27 8.93 -5.54
C PRO A 12 4.85 9.32 -6.91
N TYR A 13 4.30 8.80 -8.02
CA TYR A 13 4.65 9.17 -9.38
C TYR A 13 3.77 10.30 -9.95
N CYS A 14 2.44 10.13 -9.96
CA CYS A 14 1.52 11.11 -10.53
C CYS A 14 0.82 12.01 -9.49
N GLY A 15 0.93 11.69 -8.21
CA GLY A 15 0.25 12.41 -7.11
C GLY A 15 -1.23 12.09 -6.96
N GLU A 16 -1.78 11.19 -7.78
CA GLU A 16 -3.20 10.83 -7.74
C GLU A 16 -3.52 9.91 -6.57
N ARG A 17 -4.75 10.04 -6.06
CA ARG A 17 -5.22 9.19 -4.96
C ARG A 17 -5.79 7.90 -5.52
N ILE A 18 -5.18 6.77 -5.15
CA ILE A 18 -5.58 5.43 -5.57
C ILE A 18 -6.08 4.62 -4.36
N SER A 19 -7.02 3.71 -4.61
CA SER A 19 -7.48 2.73 -3.62
C SER A 19 -6.71 1.43 -3.81
N ILE A 20 -6.19 0.87 -2.71
CA ILE A 20 -5.45 -0.38 -2.70
C ILE A 20 -6.07 -1.32 -1.66
N LEU A 21 -6.06 -2.62 -1.98
CA LEU A 21 -6.52 -3.67 -1.08
C LEU A 21 -5.33 -4.28 -0.36
N VAL A 22 -5.40 -4.30 0.96
CA VAL A 22 -4.28 -4.64 1.83
C VAL A 22 -4.71 -5.76 2.77
N ASP A 23 -3.96 -6.87 2.77
CA ASP A 23 -4.26 -8.01 3.63
C ASP A 23 -3.61 -7.84 5.00
N GLN A 24 -4.42 -7.58 6.03
CA GLN A 24 -3.93 -7.45 7.41
C GLN A 24 -3.69 -8.80 8.09
N SER A 25 -3.98 -9.93 7.44
CA SER A 25 -3.74 -11.25 8.01
C SER A 25 -2.32 -11.74 7.77
N ALA A 26 -1.65 -11.21 6.74
CA ALA A 26 -0.30 -11.56 6.34
C ALA A 26 0.80 -10.92 7.22
N GLY A 27 0.47 -10.01 8.13
CA GLY A 27 1.47 -9.31 8.94
C GLY A 27 2.22 -8.25 8.12
N ALA A 28 3.33 -7.75 8.68
CA ALA A 28 4.15 -6.72 8.04
C ALA A 28 4.80 -7.31 6.78
N HIS A 29 4.49 -6.73 5.63
CA HIS A 29 5.01 -7.20 4.34
C HIS A 29 5.06 -6.06 3.33
N GLU A 30 5.77 -6.33 2.25
CA GLU A 30 5.87 -5.46 1.10
C GLU A 30 5.19 -6.11 -0.10
N THR A 31 4.43 -5.32 -0.86
CA THR A 31 3.84 -5.74 -2.13
C THR A 31 4.02 -4.67 -3.19
N ILE A 32 4.05 -5.06 -4.46
CA ILE A 32 4.14 -4.14 -5.59
C ILE A 32 2.78 -4.13 -6.29
N GLU A 33 2.20 -2.94 -6.42
CA GLU A 33 0.92 -2.72 -7.10
C GLU A 33 1.09 -1.66 -8.19
N ASP A 34 0.31 -1.72 -9.26
CA ASP A 34 0.35 -0.71 -10.31
C ASP A 34 -0.61 0.45 -10.02
N CYS A 35 -0.14 1.69 -10.22
CA CYS A 35 -1.02 2.85 -10.15
C CYS A 35 -2.07 2.80 -11.28
N GLN A 36 -3.35 2.83 -10.90
CA GLN A 36 -4.48 2.81 -11.85
C GLN A 36 -4.58 4.03 -12.77
N VAL A 37 -3.79 5.09 -12.52
CA VAL A 37 -3.81 6.32 -13.33
C VAL A 37 -2.60 6.40 -14.26
N CYS A 38 -1.39 6.20 -13.74
CA CYS A 38 -0.16 6.34 -14.53
C CYS A 38 0.49 5.02 -14.94
N CYS A 39 -0.10 3.88 -14.58
CA CYS A 39 0.42 2.53 -14.89
C CYS A 39 1.89 2.36 -14.51
N ARG A 40 2.28 2.89 -13.35
CA ARG A 40 3.64 2.71 -12.80
C ARG A 40 3.60 1.83 -11.56
N PRO A 41 4.58 0.92 -11.40
CA PRO A 41 4.67 0.07 -10.22
C PRO A 41 5.02 0.91 -9.01
N ILE A 42 4.22 0.78 -7.96
CA ILE A 42 4.44 1.40 -6.65
C ILE A 42 4.68 0.30 -5.61
N THR A 43 5.64 0.53 -4.73
CA THR A 43 5.92 -0.39 -3.63
C THR A 43 5.08 0.01 -2.43
N LEU A 44 4.26 -0.90 -1.93
CA LEU A 44 3.43 -0.73 -0.76
C LEU A 44 4.06 -1.47 0.41
N HIS A 45 4.45 -0.71 1.42
CA HIS A 45 4.97 -1.25 2.66
C HIS A 45 3.90 -1.21 3.74
N LEU A 46 3.53 -2.39 4.24
CA LEU A 46 2.64 -2.56 5.38
C LEU A 46 3.47 -2.72 6.65
N ALA A 47 3.26 -1.82 7.60
CA ALA A 47 3.81 -1.92 8.94
C ALA A 47 2.69 -1.99 9.96
N TYR A 48 2.97 -2.64 11.10
CA TYR A 48 2.08 -2.64 12.26
C TYR A 48 2.72 -1.70 13.28
N ALA A 49 2.00 -0.66 13.66
CA ALA A 49 2.41 0.22 14.73
C ALA A 49 2.25 -0.49 16.08
N ASP A 50 2.95 0.00 17.11
CA ASP A 50 2.96 -0.59 18.45
C ASP A 50 1.57 -0.58 19.15
N ASP A 51 0.65 0.27 18.67
CA ASP A 51 -0.76 0.33 19.10
C ASP A 51 -1.67 -0.69 18.40
N GLY A 52 -1.13 -1.44 17.43
CA GLY A 52 -1.87 -2.41 16.63
C GLY A 52 -2.56 -1.80 15.41
N GLU A 53 -2.35 -0.52 15.09
CA GLU A 53 -2.80 0.07 13.83
C GLU A 53 -1.92 -0.39 12.66
N VAL A 54 -2.54 -0.54 11.49
CA VAL A 54 -1.82 -0.89 10.26
C VAL A 54 -1.49 0.38 9.49
N GLU A 55 -0.21 0.66 9.35
CA GLU A 55 0.30 1.77 8.56
C GLU A 55 0.67 1.27 7.16
N VAL A 56 0.17 1.94 6.13
CA VAL A 56 0.47 1.60 4.73
C VAL A 56 1.13 2.79 4.06
N THR A 57 2.36 2.59 3.62
CA THR A 57 3.14 3.62 2.93
C THR A 57 3.40 3.22 1.49
N ALA A 58 3.11 4.12 0.54
CA ALA A 58 3.46 3.94 -0.86
C ALA A 58 4.81 4.60 -1.15
N ARG A 59 5.73 3.85 -1.74
CA ARG A 59 7.07 4.29 -2.16
C ARG A 59 7.30 3.97 -3.63
N HIS A 60 8.35 4.58 -4.18
CA HIS A 60 8.85 4.24 -5.51
C HIS A 60 9.56 2.89 -5.42
N GLU A 61 9.44 2.04 -6.45
CA GLU A 61 10.19 0.77 -6.52
C GLU A 61 11.72 1.00 -6.58
N ASN A 62 12.15 2.20 -6.97
CA ASN A 62 13.55 2.51 -7.23
C ASN A 62 14.22 3.31 -6.09
N GLU A 63 13.68 3.28 -4.88
CA GLU A 63 14.28 3.91 -3.69
C GLU A 63 14.95 2.89 -2.76
#